data_AF-A0A251P9C2-F1
#
_entry.id   AF-A0A251P9C2-F1
#
_cell.length_a   1.000
_cell.length_b   1.000
_cell.length_c   1.000
_cell.angle_alpha   90.00
_cell.angle_beta   90.00
_cell.angle_gamma   90.00
#
_symmetry.space_group_name_H-M   'P 1'
#
loop_
_entity.id
_entity.type
_entity.pdbx_description
1 polymer ?
#
loop_
_entity_poly.entity_id
_entity_poly.type
_entity_poly.pdbx_seq_one_letter_code
_entity_poly.pdbx_strand_id
1 'polypeptide(L)'
;MRKALNAQFSGGILFYHAVPMMGYWAYGLKVPENLPNELNDVVAPIHEALDTKFFKLDKSTNSKENLKRRFFLRAFFFIANTFVTLAIPFMGDFVNLFGSFSLVPLTFVFLSMIFIKIKGKTARPEKNLWHWFNIIIFSLLAVVTTIAAVRLILNNVQKYNFFADR
;
A
#
# COMPACT_ATOMS: atom_id res chain seq x y z
N MET A 1 25.64 10.75 14.11
CA MET A 1 25.00 10.16 12.90
C MET A 1 24.48 8.71 13.05
N ARG A 2 25.14 7.78 13.78
CA ARG A 2 24.63 6.40 13.95
C ARG A 2 23.36 6.29 14.82
N LYS A 3 23.26 7.07 15.91
CA LYS A 3 22.07 7.09 16.79
C LYS A 3 20.81 7.62 16.10
N ALA A 4 20.95 8.61 15.22
CA ALA A 4 19.83 9.19 14.46
C ALA A 4 19.26 8.22 13.41
N LEU A 5 20.11 7.40 12.78
CA LEU A 5 19.67 6.41 11.80
C LEU A 5 18.92 5.24 12.44
N ASN A 6 19.39 4.76 13.61
CA ASN A 6 18.69 3.72 14.38
C ASN A 6 17.37 4.25 14.97
N ALA A 7 17.33 5.52 15.40
CA ALA A 7 16.10 6.16 15.85
C ALA A 7 15.08 6.34 14.71
N GLN A 8 15.53 6.68 13.49
CA GLN A 8 14.65 6.71 12.30
C GLN A 8 14.12 5.32 11.93
N PHE A 9 14.94 4.27 12.03
CA PHE A 9 14.53 2.91 11.71
C PHE A 9 13.56 2.32 12.75
N SER A 10 13.86 2.47 14.05
CA SER A 10 12.94 2.04 15.12
C SER A 10 11.65 2.86 15.15
N GLY A 11 11.75 4.17 14.90
CA GLY A 11 10.58 5.05 14.82
C GLY A 11 9.71 4.78 13.59
N GLY A 12 10.32 4.49 12.43
CA GLY A 12 9.61 4.15 11.20
C GLY A 12 8.86 2.83 11.28
N ILE A 13 9.42 1.80 11.95
CA ILE A 13 8.74 0.53 12.20
C ILE A 13 7.54 0.73 13.14
N LEU A 14 7.71 1.53 14.19
CA LEU A 14 6.62 1.90 15.09
C LEU A 14 5.51 2.67 14.36
N PHE A 15 5.85 3.64 13.51
CA PHE A 15 4.87 4.40 12.72
C PHE A 15 4.16 3.53 11.68
N TYR A 16 4.89 2.65 10.99
CA TYR A 16 4.37 1.77 9.95
C TYR A 16 3.39 0.72 10.50
N HIS A 17 3.57 0.26 11.74
CA HIS A 17 2.61 -0.63 12.40
C HIS A 17 1.51 0.12 13.17
N ALA A 18 1.82 1.31 13.71
CA ALA A 18 0.86 2.10 14.48
C ALA A 18 -0.17 2.80 13.60
N VAL A 19 0.17 3.27 12.39
CA VAL A 19 -0.78 3.99 11.51
C VAL A 19 -1.88 3.06 10.97
N PRO A 20 -1.59 1.82 10.51
CA PRO A 20 -2.65 0.88 10.15
C PRO A 20 -3.46 0.40 11.36
N MET A 21 -2.83 0.17 12.51
CA MET A 21 -3.55 -0.20 13.75
C MET A 21 -4.42 0.94 14.28
N MET A 22 -3.96 2.20 14.26
CA MET A 22 -4.77 3.38 14.60
C MET A 22 -5.81 3.66 13.52
N GLY A 23 -5.53 3.42 12.25
CA GLY A 23 -6.51 3.52 11.17
C GLY A 23 -7.65 2.51 11.35
N TYR A 24 -7.34 1.29 11.77
CA TYR A 24 -8.34 0.26 12.05
C TYR A 24 -9.06 0.47 13.40
N TRP A 25 -8.38 1.02 14.42
CA TRP A 25 -8.92 1.22 15.77
C TRP A 25 -9.64 2.56 15.96
N ALA A 26 -9.18 3.64 15.32
CA ALA A 26 -9.77 4.98 15.43
C ALA A 26 -10.99 5.19 14.51
N TYR A 27 -11.08 4.48 13.39
CA TYR A 27 -12.17 4.66 12.41
C TYR A 27 -13.27 3.61 12.52
N GLY A 28 -13.41 2.97 13.68
CA GLY A 28 -14.73 2.47 14.06
C GLY A 28 -15.75 3.62 14.00
N LEU A 29 -16.64 3.60 13.00
CA LEU A 29 -17.81 4.49 12.76
C LEU A 29 -17.67 6.02 12.93
N LYS A 30 -16.52 6.59 13.34
CA LYS A 30 -16.32 8.04 13.51
C LYS A 30 -15.22 8.55 12.57
N VAL A 31 -15.65 9.29 11.56
CA VAL A 31 -14.79 9.92 10.55
C VAL A 31 -14.39 11.33 11.06
N PRO A 32 -13.09 11.64 11.21
CA PRO A 32 -12.59 12.96 11.58
C PRO A 32 -12.66 13.94 10.39
N GLU A 33 -12.82 15.22 10.72
CA GLU A 33 -13.13 16.31 9.77
C GLU A 33 -11.99 16.59 8.76
N ASN A 34 -10.76 16.21 9.09
CA ASN A 34 -9.58 16.32 8.21
C ASN A 34 -9.38 15.13 7.26
N LEU A 35 -10.17 14.06 7.40
CA LEU A 35 -10.06 12.87 6.55
C LEU A 35 -10.13 13.15 5.05
N PRO A 36 -10.96 14.08 4.53
CA PRO A 36 -11.00 14.38 3.10
C PRO A 36 -9.65 14.83 2.53
N ASN A 37 -8.86 15.56 3.33
CA ASN A 37 -7.56 16.06 2.91
C ASN A 37 -6.51 14.94 2.89
N GLU A 38 -6.52 14.06 3.90
CA GLU A 38 -5.61 12.90 3.93
C GLU A 38 -5.94 11.87 2.84
N LEU A 39 -7.22 11.68 2.54
CA LEU A 39 -7.65 10.81 1.45
C LEU A 39 -7.26 11.38 0.08
N ASN A 40 -7.25 12.71 -0.07
CA ASN A 40 -6.83 13.34 -1.31
C ASN A 40 -5.35 13.04 -1.61
N ASP A 41 -4.47 13.01 -0.61
CA ASP A 41 -3.05 12.69 -0.83
C ASP A 41 -2.83 11.27 -1.38
N VAL A 42 -3.72 10.33 -1.04
CA VAL A 42 -3.67 8.95 -1.55
C VAL A 42 -4.33 8.82 -2.92
N VAL A 43 -5.45 9.50 -3.14
CA VAL A 43 -6.31 9.31 -4.33
C VAL A 43 -5.91 10.23 -5.50
N ALA A 44 -5.36 11.41 -5.22
CA ALA A 44 -4.93 12.38 -6.22
C ALA A 44 -3.95 11.81 -7.26
N PRO A 45 -2.84 11.12 -6.89
CA PRO A 45 -1.91 10.59 -7.89
C PRO A 45 -2.55 9.51 -8.78
N ILE A 46 -3.53 8.75 -8.27
CA ILE A 46 -4.26 7.75 -9.06
C ILE A 46 -5.16 8.44 -10.09
N HIS A 47 -5.90 9.47 -9.65
CA HIS A 47 -6.73 10.26 -10.55
C HIS A 47 -5.90 10.98 -11.61
N GLU A 48 -4.74 11.52 -11.25
CA GLU A 48 -3.82 12.15 -12.20
C GLU A 48 -3.27 11.15 -13.23
N ALA A 49 -2.87 9.95 -12.81
CA ALA A 49 -2.41 8.89 -13.71
C ALA A 49 -3.52 8.39 -14.67
N LEU A 50 -4.77 8.33 -14.20
CA LEU A 50 -5.92 7.99 -15.03
C LEU A 50 -6.26 9.12 -16.00
N ASP A 51 -6.32 10.36 -15.52
CA ASP A 51 -6.66 11.53 -16.32
C ASP A 51 -5.60 11.74 -17.42
N THR A 52 -4.30 11.61 -17.12
CA THR A 52 -3.22 11.70 -18.11
C THR A 52 -3.28 10.61 -19.19
N LYS A 53 -3.69 9.39 -18.83
CA LYS A 53 -3.76 8.26 -19.77
C LYS A 53 -5.00 8.31 -20.68
N PHE A 54 -6.12 8.87 -20.18
CA PHE A 54 -7.41 8.78 -20.86
C PHE A 54 -7.96 10.11 -21.40
N PHE A 55 -7.39 11.25 -21.02
CA PHE A 55 -7.76 12.55 -21.59
C PHE A 55 -7.12 12.78 -22.96
N LYS A 56 -7.85 13.51 -23.81
CA LYS A 56 -7.25 14.05 -25.04
C LYS A 56 -6.44 15.29 -24.65
N LEU A 57 -5.11 15.17 -24.70
CA LEU A 57 -4.16 16.25 -24.38
C LEU A 57 -4.30 17.48 -25.30
N ASP A 58 -4.93 17.30 -26.46
CA ASP A 58 -5.19 18.33 -27.47
C ASP A 58 -6.39 19.24 -27.13
N LYS A 59 -7.20 18.89 -26.13
CA LYS A 59 -8.37 19.68 -25.70
C LYS A 59 -8.19 20.17 -24.27
N SER A 60 -8.74 21.34 -23.96
CA SER A 60 -8.70 21.90 -22.60
C SER A 60 -9.28 20.92 -21.57
N THR A 61 -8.72 20.92 -20.37
CA THR A 61 -9.12 20.04 -19.25
C THR A 61 -10.62 20.11 -18.93
N ASN A 62 -11.25 21.27 -19.20
CA ASN A 62 -12.68 21.52 -18.95
C ASN A 62 -13.56 21.42 -20.21
N SER A 63 -13.05 20.87 -21.32
CA SER A 63 -13.88 20.58 -22.50
C SER A 63 -14.98 19.57 -22.14
N LYS A 64 -16.17 19.70 -22.74
CA LYS A 64 -17.33 18.81 -22.47
C LYS A 64 -17.00 17.32 -22.60
N GLU A 65 -16.11 16.96 -23.53
CA GLU A 65 -15.63 15.58 -23.71
C GLU A 65 -14.74 15.10 -22.55
N ASN A 66 -13.78 15.94 -22.11
CA ASN A 66 -12.87 15.62 -21.02
C ASN A 66 -13.62 15.60 -19.67
N LEU A 67 -14.60 16.49 -19.47
CA LEU A 67 -15.46 16.48 -18.29
C LEU A 67 -16.30 15.19 -18.21
N LYS A 68 -16.89 14.75 -19.33
CA LYS A 68 -17.63 13.49 -19.40
C LYS A 68 -16.74 12.28 -19.10
N ARG A 69 -15.52 12.26 -19.67
CA ARG A 69 -14.52 11.20 -19.41
C ARG A 69 -14.08 11.19 -17.95
N ARG A 70 -13.77 12.35 -17.37
CA ARG A 70 -13.41 12.51 -15.96
C ARG A 70 -14.49 11.96 -15.05
N PHE A 71 -15.74 12.33 -15.28
CA PHE A 71 -16.87 11.84 -14.50
C PHE A 71 -16.99 10.31 -14.61
N PHE A 72 -16.90 9.77 -15.83
CA PHE A 72 -16.99 8.33 -16.05
C PHE A 72 -15.85 7.55 -15.39
N LEU A 73 -14.61 8.03 -15.52
CA LEU A 73 -13.43 7.41 -14.90
C LEU A 73 -13.52 7.41 -13.37
N ARG A 74 -13.95 8.54 -12.78
CA ARG A 74 -14.10 8.65 -11.32
C ARG A 74 -15.26 7.81 -10.80
N ALA A 75 -16.41 7.84 -11.47
CA ALA A 75 -17.56 7.01 -11.13
C ALA A 75 -17.23 5.52 -11.25
N PHE A 76 -16.60 5.11 -12.35
CA PHE A 76 -16.16 3.74 -12.57
C PHE A 76 -15.17 3.28 -11.51
N PHE A 77 -14.15 4.09 -11.20
CA PHE A 77 -13.17 3.77 -10.17
C PHE A 77 -13.83 3.55 -8.80
N PHE A 78 -14.74 4.44 -8.40
CA PHE A 78 -15.44 4.34 -7.12
C PHE A 78 -16.38 3.13 -7.06
N ILE A 79 -17.16 2.90 -8.12
CA ILE A 79 -18.09 1.75 -8.21
C ILE A 79 -17.31 0.44 -8.18
N ALA A 80 -16.23 0.33 -8.96
CA ALA A 80 -15.41 -0.88 -9.00
C ALA A 80 -14.77 -1.17 -7.63
N ASN A 81 -14.23 -0.15 -6.96
CA ASN A 81 -13.63 -0.30 -5.63
C ASN A 81 -14.68 -0.73 -4.58
N THR A 82 -15.87 -0.12 -4.61
CA THR A 82 -16.98 -0.48 -3.73
C THR A 82 -17.46 -1.91 -4.00
N PHE A 83 -17.60 -2.29 -5.27
CA PHE A 83 -18.00 -3.64 -5.67
C PHE A 83 -17.02 -4.69 -5.17
N VAL A 84 -15.71 -4.48 -5.35
CA VAL A 84 -14.67 -5.40 -4.85
C VAL A 84 -14.70 -5.49 -3.33
N THR A 85 -14.93 -4.37 -2.63
CA THR A 85 -15.04 -4.34 -1.16
C THR A 85 -16.27 -5.11 -0.67
N LEU A 86 -17.39 -5.02 -1.38
CA LEU A 86 -18.61 -5.76 -1.04
C LEU A 86 -18.52 -7.25 -1.41
N ALA A 87 -17.84 -7.58 -2.52
CA ALA A 87 -17.72 -8.94 -3.02
C ALA A 87 -16.74 -9.80 -2.19
N ILE A 88 -15.82 -9.17 -1.47
CA ILE A 88 -14.76 -9.86 -0.71
C ILE A 88 -14.94 -9.60 0.79
N PRO A 89 -15.57 -10.52 1.54
CA PRO A 89 -15.84 -10.33 2.96
C PRO A 89 -14.58 -10.37 3.84
N PHE A 90 -13.46 -10.86 3.31
CA PHE A 90 -12.17 -10.97 3.98
C PHE A 90 -11.11 -10.03 3.38
N MET A 91 -11.50 -8.77 3.08
CA MET A 91 -10.61 -7.75 2.52
C MET A 91 -9.32 -7.54 3.35
N GLY A 92 -9.40 -7.70 4.68
CA GLY A 92 -8.22 -7.60 5.56
C GLY A 92 -7.08 -8.55 5.18
N ASP A 93 -7.40 -9.74 4.68
CA ASP A 93 -6.38 -10.75 4.32
C ASP A 93 -5.71 -10.44 2.99
N PHE A 94 -6.46 -9.86 2.05
CA PHE A 94 -5.90 -9.33 0.82
C PHE A 94 -5.01 -8.12 1.06
N VAL A 95 -5.43 -7.22 1.96
CA VAL A 95 -4.58 -6.09 2.38
C VAL A 95 -3.27 -6.60 2.99
N ASN A 96 -3.35 -7.64 3.83
CA ASN A 96 -2.16 -8.28 4.39
C ASN A 96 -1.28 -8.95 3.31
N LEU A 97 -1.89 -9.60 2.32
CA LEU A 97 -1.19 -10.18 1.18
C LEU A 97 -0.43 -9.13 0.37
N PHE A 98 -1.09 -8.05 -0.03
CA PHE A 98 -0.45 -6.97 -0.80
C PHE A 98 0.57 -6.20 0.05
N GLY A 99 0.32 -6.03 1.35
CA GLY A 99 1.27 -5.41 2.27
C GLY A 99 2.55 -6.23 2.41
N SER A 100 2.43 -7.53 2.69
CA SER A 100 3.58 -8.43 2.81
C SER A 100 4.33 -8.61 1.48
N PHE A 101 3.62 -8.74 0.37
CA PHE A 101 4.22 -8.97 -0.94
C PHE A 101 4.86 -7.71 -1.55
N SER A 102 4.17 -6.56 -1.48
CA SER A 102 4.60 -5.33 -2.16
C SER A 102 5.24 -4.33 -1.22
N LEU A 103 4.61 -4.01 -0.08
CA LEU A 103 5.08 -2.92 0.79
C LEU A 103 6.35 -3.31 1.56
N VAL A 104 6.48 -4.54 2.05
CA VAL A 104 7.67 -4.96 2.82
C VAL A 104 8.93 -4.95 1.94
N PRO A 105 8.95 -5.55 0.74
CA PRO A 105 10.12 -5.44 -0.13
C PRO A 105 10.39 -4.02 -0.60
N LEU A 106 9.35 -3.24 -0.90
CA LEU A 106 9.52 -1.87 -1.41
C LEU A 106 10.09 -0.92 -0.34
N THR A 107 9.72 -1.10 0.92
CA THR A 107 10.16 -0.20 2.01
C THR A 107 11.52 -0.60 2.58
N PHE A 108 11.76 -1.89 2.83
CA PHE A 108 12.98 -2.33 3.51
C PHE A 108 14.05 -2.83 2.55
N VAL A 109 13.69 -3.66 1.59
CA VAL A 109 14.64 -4.31 0.67
C VAL A 109 15.12 -3.32 -0.38
N PHE A 110 14.18 -2.65 -1.06
CA PHE A 110 14.49 -1.71 -2.14
C PHE A 110 15.25 -0.49 -1.62
N LEU A 111 14.85 0.08 -0.48
CA LEU A 111 15.54 1.23 0.11
C LEU A 111 16.97 0.88 0.55
N SER A 112 17.18 -0.32 1.09
CA SER A 112 18.52 -0.84 1.40
C SER A 112 19.35 -1.09 0.14
N MET A 113 18.74 -1.58 -0.94
CA MET A 113 19.41 -1.78 -2.22
C MET A 113 19.85 -0.45 -2.85
N ILE A 114 19.00 0.58 -2.82
CA ILE A 114 19.35 1.93 -3.25
C ILE A 114 20.54 2.46 -2.45
N PHE A 115 20.53 2.30 -1.13
CA PHE A 115 21.64 2.75 -0.29
C PHE A 115 22.96 2.09 -0.69
N ILE A 116 22.98 0.77 -0.90
CA ILE A 116 24.18 0.04 -1.35
C ILE A 116 24.60 0.49 -2.75
N LYS A 117 23.66 0.70 -3.67
CA LYS A 117 23.99 1.15 -5.03
C LYS A 117 24.61 2.55 -5.06
N ILE A 118 24.13 3.47 -4.24
CA ILE A 118 24.61 4.86 -4.20
C ILE A 118 25.87 5.01 -3.33
N LYS A 119 25.91 4.36 -2.16
CA LYS A 119 26.96 4.57 -1.15
C LYS A 119 27.82 3.35 -0.86
N GLY A 120 27.58 2.20 -1.47
CA GLY A 120 28.24 0.93 -1.12
C GLY A 120 29.76 0.94 -1.27
N LYS A 121 30.31 1.70 -2.23
CA LYS A 121 31.77 1.81 -2.43
C LYS A 121 32.45 2.78 -1.46
N THR A 122 31.73 3.76 -0.93
CA THR A 122 32.25 4.81 -0.03
C THR A 122 31.89 4.55 1.43
N ALA A 123 30.92 3.68 1.70
CA ALA A 123 30.43 3.36 3.02
C ALA A 123 31.37 2.39 3.77
N ARG A 124 31.40 2.51 5.10
CA ARG A 124 32.07 1.52 5.96
C ARG A 124 31.50 0.12 5.71
N PRO A 125 32.34 -0.92 5.74
CA PRO A 125 31.92 -2.31 5.51
C PRO A 125 30.84 -2.76 6.52
N GLU A 126 30.91 -2.30 7.77
CA GLU A 126 29.87 -2.53 8.80
C GLU A 126 28.46 -2.10 8.35
N LYS A 127 28.35 -0.94 7.69
CA LYS A 127 27.06 -0.41 7.23
C LYS A 127 26.57 -1.16 6.00
N ASN A 128 27.48 -1.53 5.12
CA ASN A 128 27.16 -2.33 3.95
C ASN A 128 26.62 -3.72 4.37
N LEU A 129 27.27 -4.35 5.36
CA LEU A 129 26.82 -5.61 5.95
C LEU A 129 25.43 -5.48 6.60
N TRP A 130 25.17 -4.39 7.32
CA TRP A 130 23.86 -4.12 7.91
C TRP A 130 22.75 -4.05 6.86
N HIS A 131 22.98 -3.35 5.74
CA HIS A 131 21.97 -3.27 4.67
C HIS A 131 21.77 -4.61 3.95
N TRP A 132 22.84 -5.39 3.74
CA TRP A 132 22.73 -6.76 3.23
C TRP A 132 21.93 -7.67 4.16
N PHE A 133 22.15 -7.59 5.47
CA PHE A 133 21.37 -8.32 6.45
C PHE A 133 19.88 -7.95 6.40
N ASN A 134 19.55 -6.65 6.33
CA ASN A 134 18.17 -6.18 6.17
C ASN A 134 17.52 -6.73 4.89
N ILE A 135 18.24 -6.72 3.77
CA ILE A 135 17.74 -7.26 2.51
C ILE A 135 17.34 -8.74 2.67
N ILE A 136 18.21 -9.55 3.26
CA ILE A 136 17.96 -11.00 3.40
C ILE A 136 16.80 -11.25 4.36
N ILE A 137 16.81 -10.64 5.55
CA ILE A 137 15.80 -10.92 6.58
C ILE A 137 14.40 -10.43 6.18
N PHE A 138 14.29 -9.23 5.60
CA PHE A 138 13.00 -8.68 5.19
C PHE A 138 12.46 -9.34 3.92
N SER A 139 13.33 -9.82 3.03
CA SER A 139 12.88 -10.65 1.89
C SER A 139 12.32 -11.99 2.37
N LEU A 140 13.00 -12.65 3.30
CA LEU A 140 12.52 -13.92 3.86
C LEU A 140 11.21 -13.71 4.65
N LEU A 141 11.13 -12.63 5.43
CA LEU A 141 9.91 -12.25 6.14
C LEU A 141 8.75 -11.99 5.18
N ALA A 142 8.98 -11.27 4.08
CA ALA A 142 7.98 -11.01 3.05
C ALA A 142 7.43 -12.32 2.46
N VAL A 143 8.31 -13.30 2.17
CA VAL A 143 7.88 -14.61 1.66
C VAL A 143 7.04 -15.37 2.69
N VAL A 144 7.50 -15.46 3.93
CA VAL A 144 6.77 -16.17 5.00
C VAL A 144 5.40 -15.54 5.26
N THR A 145 5.34 -14.22 5.34
CA THR A 145 4.09 -13.49 5.58
C THR A 145 3.13 -13.57 4.39
N THR A 146 3.64 -13.53 3.16
CA THR A 146 2.85 -13.75 1.94
C THR A 146 2.23 -15.15 1.95
N ILE A 147 3.01 -16.20 2.26
CA ILE A 147 2.50 -17.58 2.36
C ILE A 147 1.42 -17.69 3.44
N ALA A 148 1.63 -17.05 4.59
CA ALA A 148 0.64 -17.03 5.67
C ALA A 148 -0.67 -16.34 5.24
N ALA A 149 -0.58 -15.19 4.55
CA ALA A 149 -1.75 -14.48 4.04
C ALA A 149 -2.51 -15.31 3.00
N VAL A 150 -1.82 -15.97 2.06
CA VAL A 150 -2.44 -16.87 1.08
C VAL A 150 -3.18 -18.02 1.77
N ARG A 151 -2.55 -18.66 2.76
CA ARG A 151 -3.20 -19.75 3.52
C ARG A 151 -4.47 -19.27 4.22
N LEU A 152 -4.43 -18.07 4.78
CA LEU A 152 -5.56 -17.50 5.51
C LEU A 152 -6.71 -17.15 4.56
N ILE A 153 -6.41 -16.59 3.38
CA ILE A 153 -7.39 -16.41 2.29
C ILE A 153 -8.03 -17.74 1.90
N LEU A 154 -7.24 -18.79 1.66
CA LEU A 154 -7.77 -20.10 1.25
C LEU A 154 -8.72 -20.68 2.31
N ASN A 155 -8.35 -20.62 3.58
CA ASN A 155 -9.19 -21.08 4.68
C ASN A 155 -10.49 -20.28 4.80
N ASN A 156 -10.43 -18.96 4.57
CA ASN A 156 -11.61 -18.10 4.63
C ASN A 156 -12.54 -18.31 3.43
N VAL A 157 -12.00 -18.51 2.23
CA VAL A 157 -12.78 -18.89 1.04
C VAL A 157 -13.51 -20.21 1.25
N GLN A 158 -12.86 -21.21 1.84
CA GLN A 158 -13.49 -22.53 2.09
C GLN A 158 -14.63 -22.47 3.12
N LYS A 159 -14.54 -21.58 4.10
CA LYS A 159 -15.61 -21.36 5.11
C LYS A 159 -16.72 -20.44 4.60
N TYR A 160 -16.46 -19.69 3.53
CA TYR A 160 -17.38 -18.71 3.02
C TYR A 160 -18.37 -19.37 2.05
N ASN A 161 -19.61 -19.53 2.52
CA ASN A 161 -20.73 -19.90 1.67
C ASN A 161 -21.33 -18.62 1.07
N PHE A 162 -21.13 -18.41 -0.24
CA PHE A 162 -21.63 -17.24 -0.97
C PHE A 162 -23.17 -17.14 -0.95
N PHE A 163 -23.84 -18.28 -0.79
CA PHE A 163 -25.26 -18.37 -0.50
C PHE A 163 -25.45 -18.99 0.88
N ALA A 164 -26.36 -18.44 1.67
CA ALA A 164 -26.77 -19.06 2.92
C ALA A 164 -27.45 -20.40 2.61
N ASP A 165 -26.68 -21.49 2.59
CA ASP A 165 -27.27 -22.82 2.69
C ASP A 165 -27.83 -22.95 4.11
N ARG A 166 -29.16 -23.11 4.16
CA ARG A 166 -29.90 -23.49 5.37
C ARG A 166 -29.60 -24.92 5.75
#